data_AF-A0A5N5V7G2-F1
#
_entry.id   AF-A0A5N5V7G2-F1
#
_cell.length_a   1.000
_cell.length_b   1.000
_cell.length_c   1.000
_cell.angle_alpha   90.00
_cell.angle_beta   90.00
_cell.angle_gamma   90.00
#
_symmetry.space_group_name_H-M   'P 1'
#
loop_
_entity.id
_entity.type
_entity.pdbx_description
1 polymer ?
#
loop_
_entity_poly.entity_id
_entity_poly.type
_entity_poly.pdbx_seq_one_letter_code
_entity_poly.pdbx_strand_id
1 'polypeptide(L)'
;MDERYESALIEWAHTYNGYERLAGGAGDLWELVRPLHEEFERTGKIPEWAGVDLLRGWAFYLVRSHRHGGAYEPLYVEYPAVLAIVDAINRHPAARPEDRAPEPERGALASDV
;
A
#
# COMPACT_ATOMS: atom_id res chain seq x y z
N MET A 1 8.13 -6.92 11.63
CA MET A 1 7.15 -5.83 11.87
C MET A 1 6.18 -6.30 12.94
N ASP A 2 5.77 -5.46 13.90
CA ASP A 2 4.74 -5.83 14.89
C ASP A 2 3.34 -5.98 14.22
N GLU A 3 2.60 -7.03 14.57
CA GLU A 3 1.23 -7.34 14.11
C GLU A 3 0.26 -6.17 14.28
N ARG A 4 0.47 -5.35 15.32
CA ARG A 4 -0.34 -4.14 15.56
C ARG A 4 -0.15 -3.09 14.47
N TYR A 5 1.09 -2.90 14.01
CA TYR A 5 1.38 -1.95 12.93
C TYR A 5 0.85 -2.46 11.59
N GLU A 6 0.97 -3.77 11.34
CA GLU A 6 0.37 -4.39 10.16
C GLU A 6 -1.16 -4.21 10.13
N SER A 7 -1.82 -4.46 11.27
CA SER A 7 -3.26 -4.24 11.41
C SER A 7 -3.64 -2.79 11.11
N ALA A 8 -2.88 -1.82 11.62
CA ALA A 8 -3.10 -0.41 11.35
C ALA A 8 -2.90 -0.05 9.86
N LEU A 9 -1.93 -0.65 9.17
CA LEU A 9 -1.75 -0.47 7.72
C LEU A 9 -2.93 -1.03 6.93
N ILE A 10 -3.42 -2.21 7.29
CA ILE A 10 -4.57 -2.86 6.66
C ILE A 10 -5.84 -2.01 6.86
N GLU A 11 -6.06 -1.48 8.06
CA GLU A 11 -7.17 -0.58 8.34
C GLU A 11 -7.07 0.72 7.53
N TRP A 12 -5.89 1.36 7.54
CA TRP A 12 -5.61 2.56 6.76
C TRP A 12 -5.80 2.35 5.25
N ALA A 13 -5.40 1.21 4.69
CA ALA A 13 -5.62 0.92 3.28
C ALA A 13 -7.12 0.83 2.95
N HIS A 14 -7.93 0.26 3.85
CA HIS A 14 -9.38 0.14 3.67
C HIS A 14 -10.14 1.46 3.80
N THR A 15 -9.56 2.53 4.37
CA THR A 15 -10.22 3.84 4.40
C THR A 15 -10.31 4.49 3.00
N TYR A 16 -9.58 3.96 2.02
CA TYR A 16 -9.69 4.38 0.62
C TYR A 16 -10.31 3.25 -0.23
N ASN A 17 -11.59 3.39 -0.59
CA ASN A 17 -12.23 2.42 -1.48
C ASN A 17 -11.80 2.65 -2.94
N GLY A 18 -10.73 1.97 -3.37
CA GLY A 18 -10.23 2.09 -4.74
C GLY A 18 -11.24 1.67 -5.81
N TYR A 19 -12.16 0.75 -5.49
CA TYR A 19 -13.21 0.31 -6.42
C TYR A 19 -14.28 1.37 -6.69
N GLU A 20 -14.48 2.31 -5.77
CA GLU A 20 -15.45 3.39 -5.99
C GLU A 20 -14.78 4.67 -6.48
N ARG A 21 -13.56 4.92 -6.01
CA ARG A 21 -12.86 6.18 -6.27
C ARG A 21 -12.09 6.22 -7.57
N LEU A 22 -11.60 5.07 -8.05
CA LEU A 22 -10.70 5.02 -9.20
C LEU A 22 -11.23 4.17 -10.35
N ALA A 23 -11.82 3.02 -10.05
CA ALA A 23 -12.16 2.03 -11.08
C ALA A 23 -13.27 1.10 -10.60
N GLY A 24 -14.26 0.77 -11.43
CA GLY A 24 -15.52 0.10 -11.04
C GLY A 24 -15.42 -1.35 -10.52
N GLY A 25 -14.24 -1.85 -10.15
CA GLY A 25 -14.03 -3.17 -9.59
C GLY A 25 -12.57 -3.60 -9.55
N ALA A 26 -12.33 -4.85 -9.12
CA ALA A 26 -10.98 -5.39 -8.94
C ALA A 26 -10.17 -5.46 -10.24
N GLY A 27 -10.78 -5.92 -11.33
CA GLY A 27 -10.10 -6.02 -12.64
C GLY A 27 -9.71 -4.65 -13.19
N ASP A 28 -10.62 -3.69 -13.16
CA ASP A 28 -10.35 -2.34 -13.66
C ASP A 28 -9.33 -1.60 -12.78
N LEU A 29 -9.40 -1.79 -11.46
CA LEU A 29 -8.41 -1.23 -10.55
C LEU A 29 -7.02 -1.84 -10.79
N TRP A 30 -6.95 -3.15 -11.05
CA TRP A 30 -5.70 -3.79 -11.42
C TRP A 30 -5.11 -3.17 -12.69
N GLU A 31 -5.88 -3.03 -13.76
CA GLU A 31 -5.38 -2.43 -15.00
C GLU A 31 -4.84 -1.01 -14.79
N LEU A 32 -5.45 -0.24 -13.88
CA LEU A 32 -4.99 1.09 -13.53
C LEU A 32 -3.66 1.09 -12.74
N VAL A 33 -3.48 0.16 -11.80
CA VAL A 33 -2.29 0.12 -10.93
C VAL A 33 -1.17 -0.79 -11.45
N ARG A 34 -1.46 -1.65 -12.45
CA ARG A 34 -0.52 -2.59 -13.05
C ARG A 34 0.78 -1.93 -13.48
N PRO A 35 0.79 -0.75 -14.16
CA PRO A 35 2.04 -0.12 -14.57
C PRO A 35 2.95 0.27 -13.39
N LEU A 36 2.37 0.66 -12.25
CA LEU A 36 3.12 0.98 -11.03
C LEU A 36 3.73 -0.29 -10.44
N HIS A 37 2.94 -1.38 -10.42
CA HIS A 37 3.39 -2.67 -9.95
C HIS A 37 4.53 -3.22 -10.81
N GLU A 38 4.39 -3.24 -12.13
CA GLU A 38 5.43 -3.70 -13.06
C GLU A 38 6.72 -2.87 -12.95
N GLU A 39 6.61 -1.55 -12.74
CA GLU A 39 7.78 -0.71 -12.53
C GLU A 39 8.46 -1.00 -11.19
N PHE A 40 7.69 -1.23 -10.13
CA PHE A 40 8.24 -1.62 -8.83
C PHE A 40 8.90 -3.00 -8.87
N GLU A 41 8.29 -4.00 -9.49
CA GLU A 41 8.90 -5.32 -9.67
C GLU A 41 10.23 -5.22 -10.44
N ARG A 42 10.30 -4.35 -11.45
CA ARG A 42 11.50 -4.16 -12.25
C ARG A 42 12.61 -3.41 -11.52
N THR A 43 12.29 -2.48 -10.62
CA THR A 43 13.25 -1.48 -10.11
C THR A 43 13.36 -1.38 -8.59
N GLY A 44 12.40 -1.95 -7.87
CA GLY A 44 12.20 -1.75 -6.43
C GLY A 44 11.76 -0.34 -6.04
N LYS A 45 11.31 0.49 -6.99
CA LYS A 45 10.99 1.91 -6.75
C LYS A 45 9.56 2.26 -7.13
N ILE A 46 8.98 3.17 -6.36
CA ILE A 46 7.70 3.82 -6.72
C ILE A 46 7.98 4.84 -7.82
N PRO A 47 7.21 4.85 -8.92
CA PRO A 47 7.40 5.83 -9.99
C PRO A 47 7.14 7.25 -9.49
N GLU A 48 8.02 8.21 -9.83
CA GLU A 48 7.93 9.61 -9.35
C GLU A 48 6.66 10.33 -9.82
N TRP A 49 6.06 9.87 -10.92
CA TRP A 49 4.82 10.42 -11.46
C TRP A 49 3.57 9.92 -10.73
N ALA A 50 3.68 8.92 -9.86
CA ALA A 50 2.54 8.31 -9.17
C ALA A 50 1.93 9.29 -8.15
N GLY A 51 0.71 9.75 -8.43
CA GLY A 51 -0.04 10.60 -7.53
C GLY A 51 -0.60 9.85 -6.31
N VAL A 52 -0.97 10.60 -5.27
CA VAL A 52 -1.47 10.07 -3.98
C VAL A 52 -2.66 9.12 -4.16
N ASP A 53 -3.64 9.49 -4.98
CA ASP A 53 -4.83 8.66 -5.22
C ASP A 53 -4.46 7.30 -5.84
N LEU A 54 -3.56 7.26 -6.82
CA LEU A 54 -3.08 6.00 -7.41
C LEU A 54 -2.37 5.13 -6.37
N LEU A 55 -1.54 5.74 -5.53
CA LEU A 55 -0.82 5.04 -4.46
C LEU A 55 -1.79 4.48 -3.40
N ARG A 56 -2.81 5.24 -3.00
CA ARG A 56 -3.85 4.80 -2.06
C ARG A 56 -4.71 3.68 -2.65
N GLY A 57 -5.07 3.80 -3.92
CA GLY A 57 -5.76 2.76 -4.68
C GLY A 57 -4.94 1.47 -4.79
N TRP A 58 -3.63 1.58 -5.02
CA TRP A 58 -2.76 0.43 -5.08
C TRP A 58 -2.59 -0.24 -3.71
N ALA A 59 -2.39 0.51 -2.63
CA ALA A 59 -2.36 -0.04 -1.27
C ALA A 59 -3.66 -0.80 -0.93
N PHE A 60 -4.82 -0.23 -1.27
CA PHE A 60 -6.12 -0.89 -1.12
C PHE A 60 -6.18 -2.20 -1.91
N TYR A 61 -5.75 -2.19 -3.18
CA TYR A 61 -5.74 -3.38 -4.03
C TYR A 61 -4.88 -4.50 -3.43
N LEU A 62 -3.67 -4.19 -2.95
CA LEU A 62 -2.77 -5.18 -2.34
C LEU A 62 -3.40 -5.82 -1.09
N VAL A 63 -3.98 -5.02 -0.21
CA VAL A 63 -4.66 -5.52 1.00
C VAL A 63 -5.86 -6.40 0.65
N ARG A 64 -6.64 -6.05 -0.37
CA ARG A 64 -7.75 -6.87 -0.85
C ARG A 64 -7.27 -8.19 -1.43
N SER A 65 -6.17 -8.18 -2.18
CA SER A 65 -5.53 -9.34 -2.79
C SER A 65 -5.00 -10.29 -1.71
N HIS A 66 -4.27 -9.76 -0.73
CA HIS A 66 -3.79 -10.49 0.44
C HIS A 66 -4.92 -11.22 1.19
N ARG A 67 -6.02 -10.51 1.51
CA ARG A 67 -7.19 -11.11 2.18
C ARG A 67 -7.91 -12.17 1.32
N HIS A 68 -7.99 -11.99 0.00
CA HIS A 68 -8.63 -12.98 -0.90
C HIS A 68 -7.72 -14.17 -1.18
N GLY A 69 -6.40 -13.99 -1.13
CA GLY A 69 -5.38 -15.01 -1.36
C GLY A 69 -5.16 -15.97 -0.18
N GLY A 70 -5.78 -15.70 0.97
CA GLY A 70 -5.71 -16.55 2.16
C GLY A 70 -4.84 -16.01 3.30
N ALA A 71 -4.08 -14.94 3.06
CA ALA A 71 -3.24 -14.28 4.05
C ALA A 71 -2.31 -15.24 4.82
N TYR A 72 -1.48 -15.97 4.07
CA TYR A 72 -0.63 -17.04 4.62
C TYR A 72 0.63 -16.50 5.31
N GLU A 73 1.15 -15.40 4.82
CA GLU A 73 2.31 -14.68 5.36
C GLU A 73 1.91 -13.23 5.68
N PRO A 74 2.68 -12.49 6.48
CA PRO A 74 2.44 -11.06 6.67
C PRO A 74 2.36 -10.31 5.32
N LEU A 75 1.47 -9.31 5.22
CA LEU A 75 1.19 -8.49 4.05
C LEU A 75 2.47 -7.95 3.41
N TYR A 76 3.43 -7.48 4.21
CA TYR A 76 4.68 -6.92 3.70
C TYR A 76 5.65 -7.97 3.15
N VAL A 77 5.47 -9.24 3.51
CA VAL A 77 6.23 -10.37 2.96
C VAL A 77 5.64 -10.77 1.62
N GLU A 78 4.31 -10.92 1.54
CA GLU A 78 3.63 -11.25 0.28
C GLU A 78 3.68 -10.10 -0.73
N TYR A 79 3.55 -8.86 -0.25
CA TYR A 79 3.45 -7.64 -1.05
C TYR A 79 4.38 -6.55 -0.53
N PRO A 80 5.71 -6.69 -0.71
CA PRO A 80 6.71 -5.74 -0.20
C PRO A 80 6.52 -4.31 -0.71
N ALA A 81 5.85 -4.13 -1.85
CA ALA A 81 5.45 -2.83 -2.37
C ALA A 81 4.65 -1.98 -1.36
N VAL A 82 3.91 -2.59 -0.43
CA VAL A 82 3.09 -1.85 0.54
C VAL A 82 3.92 -0.86 1.37
N LEU A 83 5.14 -1.23 1.76
CA LEU A 83 6.02 -0.37 2.55
C LEU A 83 6.57 0.78 1.72
N ALA A 84 6.91 0.52 0.46
CA ALA A 84 7.36 1.55 -0.48
C ALA A 84 6.23 2.55 -0.79
N ILE A 85 4.99 2.07 -0.91
CA ILE A 85 3.80 2.92 -1.09
C ILE A 85 3.56 3.80 0.14
N VAL A 86 3.65 3.24 1.35
CA VAL A 86 3.52 3.97 2.62
C VAL A 86 4.53 5.10 2.69
N ASP A 87 5.81 4.80 2.44
CA ASP A 87 6.88 5.80 2.45
C ASP A 87 6.67 6.88 1.36
N ALA A 88 6.29 6.48 0.14
CA ALA A 88 5.99 7.41 -0.93
C ALA A 88 4.83 8.36 -0.58
N ILE A 89 3.72 7.83 -0.05
CA ILE A 89 2.58 8.66 0.38
C ILE A 89 2.99 9.57 1.54
N ASN A 90 3.75 9.09 2.52
CA ASN A 90 4.18 9.88 3.68
C ASN A 90 5.22 10.96 3.34
N ARG A 91 5.86 10.88 2.17
CA ARG A 91 6.74 11.93 1.63
C ARG A 91 6.11 12.78 0.54
N HIS A 92 4.95 12.38 0.00
CA HIS A 92 4.33 13.07 -1.13
C HIS A 92 3.88 14.50 -0.75
N PRO A 93 4.25 15.56 -1.51
CA PRO A 93 3.93 16.94 -1.15
C PRO A 93 2.43 17.26 -1.19
N ALA A 94 1.69 16.58 -2.07
CA ALA A 94 0.23 16.76 -2.19
C ALA A 94 -0.60 15.89 -1.22
N ALA A 95 0.03 15.00 -0.43
CA ALA A 95 -0.73 14.12 0.46
C ALA A 95 -1.27 14.90 1.65
N ARG A 96 -2.57 14.76 1.88
CA ARG A 96 -3.30 15.37 2.98
C ARG A 96 -3.15 14.53 4.25
N PRO A 97 -3.44 15.08 5.44
CA PRO A 97 -3.36 14.33 6.68
C PRO A 97 -4.12 12.99 6.64
N GLU A 98 -5.30 12.96 6.02
CA GLU A 98 -6.12 11.75 5.87
C GLU A 98 -5.54 10.69 4.90
N ASP A 99 -4.61 11.08 4.03
CA ASP A 99 -3.95 10.17 3.11
C ASP A 99 -2.78 9.43 3.79
N ARG A 100 -2.15 10.06 4.79
CA ARG A 100 -0.91 9.57 5.40
C ARG A 100 -1.15 8.24 6.12
N ALA A 101 -0.23 7.32 5.91
CA ALA A 101 -0.20 6.04 6.60
C ALA A 101 0.24 6.22 8.06
N PRO A 102 -0.22 5.35 8.98
CA PRO A 102 0.27 5.36 10.34
C PRO A 102 1.80 5.21 10.36
N GLU A 103 2.45 5.82 11.36
CA GLU A 103 3.86 5.57 11.62
C GLU A 103 4.03 4.36 12.54
N PRO A 104 5.08 3.55 12.36
CA PRO A 104 5.38 2.47 13.30
C PRO A 104 5.73 3.05 14.68
N GLU A 105 5.29 2.40 15.74
CA GLU A 105 5.71 2.75 17.10
C GLU A 105 7.25 2.75 17.19
N ARG A 106 7.83 3.69 17.94
CA ARG A 106 9.30 3.74 18.11
C ARG A 106 9.79 2.41 18.69
N GLY A 107 10.53 1.65 17.88
CA GLY A 107 11.04 0.31 18.22
C GLY A 107 10.46 -0.83 17.39
N ALA A 108 9.35 -0.64 16.69
CA ALA A 108 8.68 -1.70 15.92
C ALA A 108 9.42 -2.15 14.63
N LEU A 109 10.40 -1.37 14.19
CA LEU A 109 11.27 -1.68 13.04
C LEU A 109 12.66 -2.21 13.46
N ALA A 110 12.96 -2.27 14.76
CA ALA A 110 14.29 -2.58 15.28
C ALA A 110 14.50 -4.03 15.72
N SER A 111 13.55 -4.93 15.44
CA SER A 111 13.69 -6.35 15.73
C SER A 111 14.20 -7.08 14.49
N ASP A 112 15.47 -6.88 14.16
CA ASP A 112 16.33 -7.77 13.37
C ASP A 112 17.79 -7.29 13.50
N VAL A 113 18.41 -7.62 14.66
CA VAL A 113 19.86 -7.75 14.83
C VAL A 113 20.12 -8.97 15.69
#